data_AF-A0A7W1FVU3-F1
#
_entry.id   AF-A0A7W1FVU3-F1
#
_cell.length_a   1.000
_cell.length_b   1.000
_cell.length_c   1.000
_cell.angle_alpha   90.00
_cell.angle_beta   90.00
_cell.angle_gamma   90.00
#
_symmetry.space_group_name_H-M   'P 1'
#
loop_
_entity.id
_entity.type
_entity.pdbx_description
1 polymer ?
#
loop_
_entity_poly.entity_id
_entity_poly.type
_entity_poly.pdbx_seq_one_letter_code
_entity_poly.pdbx_strand_id
1 'polypeptide(L)'
;MAFRSVGTNLSRLYLDNLCQLSEDLETLKGAGSDFVEIWPHHLGVILGGSLDEIRLRATRDMLLEADLAYTVHAPLEVNLMDPTSPALQRDVLDASLRFAHVIG
;
A
#
# COMPACT_ATOMS: atom_id res chain seq x y z
N MET A 1 -26.19 -6.68 16.07
CA MET A 1 -25.04 -5.76 16.01
C MET A 1 -24.78 -5.53 14.53
N ALA A 2 -24.88 -4.30 14.03
CA ALA A 2 -24.52 -3.99 12.64
C ALA A 2 -23.13 -3.37 12.64
N PHE A 3 -22.20 -3.96 11.89
CA PHE A 3 -20.88 -3.36 11.68
C PHE A 3 -21.05 -2.08 10.85
N ARG A 4 -20.34 -1.01 11.23
CA ARG A 4 -20.42 0.30 10.53
C ARG A 4 -19.52 0.39 9.31
N SER A 5 -18.45 -0.39 9.31
CA SER A 5 -17.56 -0.57 8.17
C SER A 5 -16.90 -1.94 8.26
N VAL A 6 -16.47 -2.46 7.11
CA VAL A 6 -15.61 -3.64 7.03
C VAL A 6 -14.44 -3.36 6.10
N GLY A 7 -13.29 -3.89 6.45
CA GLY A 7 -12.11 -3.80 5.60
C GLY A 7 -11.36 -5.12 5.56
N THR A 8 -10.56 -5.29 4.52
CA THR A 8 -9.68 -6.45 4.34
C THR A 8 -8.30 -6.00 3.92
N ASN A 9 -7.31 -6.88 4.07
CA ASN A 9 -6.00 -6.65 3.48
C ASN A 9 -5.95 -7.08 2.01
N LEU A 10 -5.05 -6.44 1.26
CA LEU A 10 -4.68 -6.82 -0.09
C LEU A 10 -3.19 -7.18 -0.12
N SER A 11 -2.88 -8.41 0.29
CA SER A 11 -1.51 -8.90 0.45
C SER A 11 -0.91 -9.52 -0.83
N ARG A 12 -1.49 -9.27 -2.01
CA ARG A 12 -0.96 -9.79 -3.29
C ARG A 12 0.21 -8.92 -3.79
N LEU A 13 1.18 -9.54 -4.45
CA LEU A 13 2.28 -8.87 -5.15
C LEU A 13 1.85 -8.38 -6.54
N TYR A 14 2.16 -7.13 -6.88
CA TYR A 14 1.81 -6.48 -8.15
C TYR A 14 3.02 -5.98 -8.96
N LEU A 15 4.23 -6.48 -8.66
CA LEU A 15 5.50 -6.00 -9.23
C LEU A 15 5.48 -5.90 -10.77
N ASP A 16 4.79 -6.82 -11.45
CA ASP A 16 4.78 -6.89 -12.92
C ASP A 16 3.49 -6.39 -13.58
N ASN A 17 2.38 -6.27 -12.83
CA ASN A 17 1.08 -5.98 -13.43
C ASN A 17 0.14 -5.21 -12.50
N LEU A 18 0.09 -3.88 -12.67
CA LEU A 18 -0.84 -3.02 -11.94
C LEU A 18 -2.31 -3.16 -12.41
N CYS A 19 -2.60 -3.71 -13.60
CA CYS A 19 -3.99 -3.92 -14.02
C CYS A 19 -4.72 -4.94 -13.12
N GLN A 20 -3.98 -5.88 -12.53
CA GLN A 20 -4.55 -6.81 -11.55
C GLN A 20 -4.95 -6.12 -10.25
N LEU A 21 -4.31 -4.99 -9.89
CA LEU A 21 -4.68 -4.22 -8.71
C LEU A 21 -6.09 -3.66 -8.85
N SER A 22 -6.43 -3.07 -9.99
CA SER A 22 -7.78 -2.54 -10.23
C SER A 22 -8.85 -3.64 -10.20
N GLU A 23 -8.57 -4.81 -10.79
CA GLU A 23 -9.51 -5.94 -10.78
C GLU A 23 -9.77 -6.47 -9.36
N ASP A 24 -8.70 -6.58 -8.56
CA ASP A 24 -8.81 -7.02 -7.17
C ASP A 24 -9.56 -5.98 -6.32
N LEU A 25 -9.32 -4.68 -6.51
CA LEU A 25 -10.05 -3.61 -5.80
C LEU A 25 -11.54 -3.61 -6.12
N GLU A 26 -11.91 -3.76 -7.38
CA GLU A 26 -13.33 -3.88 -7.79
C GLU A 26 -13.97 -5.14 -7.19
N THR A 27 -13.24 -6.25 -7.14
CA THR A 27 -13.71 -7.49 -6.50
C THR A 27 -13.97 -7.27 -5.01
N LEU A 28 -13.05 -6.60 -4.30
CA LEU A 28 -13.18 -6.29 -2.88
C LEU A 28 -14.33 -5.33 -2.58
N LYS A 29 -14.51 -4.31 -3.43
CA LYS A 29 -15.66 -3.39 -3.36
C LYS A 29 -16.98 -4.13 -3.57
N GLY A 30 -17.05 -4.99 -4.59
CA GLY A 30 -18.22 -5.82 -4.88
C GLY A 30 -18.55 -6.82 -3.77
N ALA A 31 -17.55 -7.25 -2.99
CA ALA A 31 -17.72 -8.09 -1.80
C ALA A 31 -18.20 -7.30 -0.55
N GLY A 32 -18.32 -5.97 -0.65
CA GLY A 32 -18.82 -5.10 0.41
C GLY A 32 -17.75 -4.54 1.35
N SER A 33 -16.49 -4.49 0.92
CA SER A 33 -15.43 -3.82 1.69
C SER A 33 -15.51 -2.30 1.51
N ASP A 34 -15.43 -1.57 2.62
CA ASP A 34 -15.36 -0.10 2.62
C ASP A 34 -13.90 0.39 2.71
N PHE A 35 -13.02 -0.43 3.27
CA PHE A 35 -11.59 -0.14 3.44
C PHE A 35 -10.71 -1.29 2.94
N VAL A 36 -9.55 -0.95 2.38
CA VAL A 36 -8.52 -1.93 1.98
C VAL A 36 -7.16 -1.56 2.55
N GLU A 37 -6.50 -2.52 3.19
CA GLU A 37 -5.12 -2.34 3.64
C GLU A 37 -4.13 -2.63 2.49
N ILE A 38 -3.33 -1.63 2.15
CA ILE A 38 -2.36 -1.64 1.04
C ILE A 38 -0.93 -1.72 1.56
N TRP A 39 -0.11 -2.51 0.87
CA TRP A 39 1.25 -2.85 1.27
C TRP A 39 2.22 -2.25 0.22
N PRO A 40 2.94 -1.14 0.51
CA PRO A 40 3.71 -0.41 -0.50
C PRO A 40 4.81 -1.25 -1.18
N HIS A 41 5.43 -2.17 -0.43
CA HIS A 41 6.45 -3.07 -0.95
C HIS A 41 5.88 -4.10 -1.95
N HIS A 42 4.62 -4.51 -1.78
CA HIS A 42 3.95 -5.40 -2.75
C HIS A 42 3.63 -4.71 -4.08
N LEU A 43 3.47 -3.39 -4.03
CA LEU A 43 3.28 -2.56 -5.21
C LEU A 43 4.60 -2.22 -5.89
N GLY A 44 5.75 -2.48 -5.27
CA GLY A 44 7.06 -2.13 -5.79
C GLY A 44 7.32 -0.62 -5.80
N VAL A 45 6.61 0.16 -4.98
CA VAL A 45 6.77 1.62 -4.93
C VAL A 45 7.93 2.08 -4.03
N ILE A 46 8.48 1.20 -3.19
CA ILE A 46 9.64 1.52 -2.35
C ILE A 46 10.85 0.73 -2.85
N LEU A 47 11.89 1.44 -3.27
CA LEU A 47 13.16 0.88 -3.72
C LEU A 47 14.30 1.47 -2.88
N GLY A 48 15.00 0.63 -2.11
CA GLY A 48 16.15 1.05 -1.30
C GLY A 48 15.83 2.16 -0.28
N GLY A 49 14.61 2.21 0.25
CA GLY A 49 14.17 3.27 1.19
C GLY A 49 13.66 4.55 0.52
N SER A 50 13.53 4.59 -0.80
CA SER A 50 12.98 5.74 -1.53
C SER A 50 11.74 5.37 -2.32
N LEU A 51 10.85 6.33 -2.55
CA LEU A 51 9.68 6.14 -3.40
C LEU A 51 10.07 6.20 -4.88
N ASP A 52 9.64 5.22 -5.66
CA ASP A 52 9.62 5.30 -7.11
C ASP A 52 8.45 6.18 -7.53
N GLU A 53 8.73 7.43 -7.87
CA GLU A 53 7.74 8.44 -8.23
C GLU A 53 6.90 8.09 -9.46
N ILE A 54 7.45 7.34 -10.43
CA ILE A 54 6.71 6.93 -11.64
C ILE A 54 5.67 5.89 -11.23
N ARG A 55 6.10 4.89 -10.47
CA ARG A 55 5.24 3.81 -10.01
C ARG A 55 4.20 4.30 -9.00
N LEU A 56 4.61 5.19 -8.10
CA LEU A 56 3.74 5.85 -7.12
C LEU A 56 2.58 6.58 -7.79
N ARG A 57 2.84 7.38 -8.83
CA ARG A 57 1.78 8.09 -9.57
C ARG A 57 0.78 7.11 -10.19
N ALA A 58 1.27 6.08 -10.88
CA ALA A 58 0.42 5.08 -11.50
C ALA A 58 -0.45 4.34 -10.47
N THR A 59 0.12 3.94 -9.34
CA THR A 59 -0.64 3.31 -8.24
C THR A 59 -1.65 4.28 -7.64
N ARG A 60 -1.26 5.52 -7.35
CA ARG A 60 -2.15 6.53 -6.78
C ARG A 60 -3.37 6.77 -7.66
N ASP A 61 -3.18 6.93 -8.96
CA ASP A 61 -4.27 7.21 -9.88
C ASP A 61 -5.27 6.03 -9.89
N MET A 62 -4.79 4.79 -9.88
CA MET A 62 -5.66 3.60 -9.74
C MET A 62 -6.40 3.52 -8.41
N LEU A 63 -5.74 3.86 -7.30
CA LEU A 63 -6.37 3.86 -5.97
C LEU A 63 -7.45 4.94 -5.86
N LEU A 64 -7.22 6.13 -6.45
CA LEU A 64 -8.23 7.19 -6.48
C LEU A 64 -9.45 6.80 -7.31
N GLU A 65 -9.27 6.04 -8.39
CA GLU A 65 -10.37 5.59 -9.26
C GLU A 65 -11.26 4.52 -8.61
N ALA A 66 -10.71 3.67 -7.74
CA ALA A 66 -11.46 2.57 -7.12
C ALA A 66 -12.49 3.02 -6.05
N ASP A 67 -12.42 4.28 -5.59
CA ASP A 67 -13.40 4.86 -4.65
C ASP A 67 -13.61 3.95 -3.42
N LEU A 68 -12.49 3.59 -2.80
CA LEU A 68 -12.36 2.88 -1.53
C LEU A 68 -11.54 3.73 -0.58
N ALA A 69 -11.66 3.50 0.72
CA ALA A 69 -10.75 4.08 1.69
C ALA A 69 -9.58 3.12 1.97
N TYR A 70 -8.42 3.67 2.34
CA TYR A 70 -7.19 2.89 2.45
C TYR A 70 -6.54 2.99 3.82
N THR A 71 -5.92 1.89 4.24
CA THR A 71 -4.90 1.90 5.29
C THR A 71 -3.59 1.40 4.71
N VAL A 72 -2.47 1.77 5.32
CA VAL A 72 -1.14 1.38 4.84
C VAL A 72 -0.45 0.50 5.87
N HIS A 73 -0.01 -0.67 5.42
CA HIS A 73 0.86 -1.55 6.19
C HIS A 73 2.32 -1.32 5.76
N ALA A 74 3.17 -0.86 6.69
CA ALA A 74 4.61 -0.77 6.43
C ALA A 74 5.20 -2.15 6.09
N PRO A 75 6.29 -2.25 5.31
CA PRO A 75 6.87 -3.55 4.98
C PRO A 75 7.19 -4.38 6.23
N LEU A 76 6.88 -5.68 6.19
CA LEU A 76 7.09 -6.59 7.34
C LEU A 76 8.55 -6.68 7.76
N GLU A 77 9.45 -6.40 6.82
CA GLU A 77 10.90 -6.43 6.98
C GLU A 77 11.43 -5.20 7.73
N VAL A 78 10.64 -4.13 7.89
CA VAL A 78 11.06 -2.95 8.65
C VAL A 78 11.30 -3.33 10.10
N ASN A 79 12.55 -3.18 10.53
CA ASN A 79 12.97 -3.44 11.90
C ASN A 79 13.73 -2.23 12.45
N LEU A 80 13.02 -1.37 13.19
CA LEU A 80 13.63 -0.19 13.83
C LEU A 80 14.63 -0.52 14.95
N MET A 81 14.72 -1.79 15.35
CA MET A 81 15.69 -2.28 16.33
C MET A 81 16.93 -2.90 15.68
N ASP A 82 16.99 -2.96 14.33
CA ASP A 82 18.15 -3.49 13.61
C ASP A 82 19.36 -2.55 13.76
N PRO A 83 20.45 -2.99 14.42
CA PRO A 83 21.64 -2.17 14.60
C PRO A 83 22.53 -2.11 13.35
N THR A 84 22.31 -2.98 12.37
CA THR A 84 23.18 -3.10 11.19
C THR A 84 22.88 -2.04 10.14
N SER A 85 21.60 -1.73 9.93
CA SER A 85 21.15 -0.81 8.88
C SER A 85 20.11 0.22 9.37
N PRO A 86 20.30 0.89 10.52
CA PRO A 86 19.26 1.71 11.15
C PRO A 86 18.80 2.91 10.31
N ALA A 87 19.65 3.40 9.40
CA ALA A 87 19.27 4.47 8.46
C ALA A 87 18.27 3.93 7.42
N LEU A 88 18.62 2.83 6.75
CA LEU A 88 17.75 2.20 5.75
C LEU A 88 16.39 1.80 6.34
N GLN A 89 16.37 1.27 7.57
CA GLN A 89 15.12 0.90 8.26
C GLN A 89 14.21 2.11 8.49
N ARG A 90 14.79 3.26 8.84
CA ARG A 90 14.05 4.53 8.97
C ARG A 90 13.59 5.05 7.62
N ASP A 91 14.45 4.99 6.60
CA ASP A 91 14.13 5.49 5.26
C ASP A 91 12.96 4.70 4.63
N VAL A 92 12.92 3.38 4.81
CA VAL A 92 11.79 2.55 4.35
C VAL A 92 10.50 2.89 5.10
N LEU A 93 10.57 3.16 6.40
CA LEU A 93 9.39 3.59 7.18
C LEU A 93 8.93 4.98 6.74
N ASP A 94 9.84 5.94 6.56
CA ASP A 94 9.53 7.28 6.07
C ASP A 94 8.89 7.23 4.67
N ALA A 95 9.43 6.42 3.77
CA ALA A 95 8.84 6.18 2.45
C ALA A 95 7.41 5.61 2.56
N SER A 96 7.14 4.73 3.54
CA SER A 96 5.79 4.20 3.80
C SER A 96 4.83 5.28 4.30
N LEU A 97 5.30 6.20 5.16
CA LEU A 97 4.51 7.34 5.64
C LEU A 97 4.21 8.33 4.51
N ARG A 98 5.21 8.61 3.66
CA ARG A 98 5.06 9.45 2.48
C ARG A 98 4.11 8.83 1.45
N PHE A 99 4.17 7.51 1.25
CA PHE A 99 3.21 6.78 0.44
C PHE A 99 1.79 6.96 0.97
N ALA A 100 1.57 6.75 2.27
CA ALA A 100 0.27 6.96 2.91
C ALA A 100 -0.25 8.38 2.67
N HIS A 101 0.59 9.40 2.89
CA HIS A 101 0.23 10.79 2.62
C HIS A 101 -0.23 11.04 1.17
N VAL A 102 0.36 10.35 0.20
CA VAL A 102 0.08 10.54 -1.23
C VAL A 102 -1.26 9.91 -1.66
N ILE A 103 -1.67 8.82 -1.01
CA ILE A 103 -2.91 8.09 -1.35
C ILE A 103 -4.14 8.56 -0.56
N GLY A 104 -3.95 9.33 0.52
CA GLY A 104 -5.02 9.90 1.35
C GLY A 104 -5.23 9.18 2.67
#